data_AF-A0A7R9UTC9-F1
#
_entry.id   AF-A0A7R9UTC9-F1
#
_cell.length_a   1.000
_cell.length_b   1.000
_cell.length_c   1.000
_cell.angle_alpha   90.00
_cell.angle_beta   90.00
_cell.angle_gamma   90.00
#
_symmetry.space_group_name_H-M   'P 1'
#
loop_
_entity.id
_entity.type
_entity.pdbx_description
1 polymer ?
#
loop_
_entity_poly.entity_id
_entity_poly.type
_entity_poly.pdbx_seq_one_letter_code
_entity_poly.pdbx_strand_id
1 'polypeptide(L)'
;MIHKLLIASLGGRKEDDRDHFAQKRLELSGPLLASLFRKLFAKLKKEMRTSLQKMVDAGHEITPSKAVNPKTLTRGLKYALATGNWGDQQAAAGTNRAG
;
A
#
# COMPACT_ATOMS: atom_id res chain seq x y z
N MET A 1 -17.61 -21.08 -8.20
CA MET A 1 -16.36 -21.66 -7.65
C MET A 1 -16.53 -23.13 -7.27
N ILE A 2 -17.59 -23.49 -6.52
CA ILE A 2 -17.88 -24.87 -6.07
C ILE A 2 -17.95 -25.89 -7.23
N HIS A 3 -18.67 -25.58 -8.31
CA HIS A 3 -18.76 -26.48 -9.49
C HIS A 3 -17.39 -26.84 -10.11
N LYS A 4 -16.51 -25.84 -10.29
CA LYS A 4 -15.15 -26.06 -10.81
C LYS A 4 -14.30 -26.94 -9.89
N LEU A 5 -14.48 -26.78 -8.58
CA LEU A 5 -13.81 -27.59 -7.56
C LEU A 5 -14.33 -29.04 -7.59
N LEU A 6 -15.64 -29.25 -7.64
CA LEU A 6 -16.24 -30.58 -7.66
C LEU A 6 -15.85 -31.36 -8.92
N ILE A 7 -15.84 -30.73 -10.09
CA ILE A 7 -15.40 -31.40 -11.34
C ILE A 7 -13.92 -31.79 -11.27
N ALA A 8 -13.06 -30.95 -10.67
CA ALA A 8 -11.64 -31.31 -10.49
C ALA A 8 -11.48 -32.48 -9.51
N SER A 9 -12.20 -32.45 -8.39
CA SER A 9 -12.20 -33.52 -7.38
C SER A 9 -12.71 -34.85 -7.94
N LEU A 10 -13.73 -34.81 -8.79
CA LEU A 10 -14.29 -35.98 -9.48
C LEU A 10 -13.49 -36.40 -10.73
N GLY A 11 -12.35 -35.76 -11.03
CA GLY A 11 -11.49 -36.08 -12.17
C GLY A 11 -12.04 -35.68 -13.55
N GLY A 12 -13.17 -34.98 -13.61
CA GLY A 12 -13.78 -34.49 -14.85
C GLY A 12 -13.03 -33.33 -15.51
N ARG A 13 -11.99 -32.80 -14.85
CA ARG A 13 -11.04 -31.83 -15.40
C ARG A 13 -9.66 -32.05 -14.79
N LYS A 14 -8.62 -31.61 -15.48
CA LYS A 14 -7.27 -31.50 -14.92
C LYS A 14 -7.18 -30.34 -13.91
N GLU A 15 -6.24 -30.48 -12.99
CA GLU A 15 -5.86 -29.44 -12.04
C GLU A 15 -5.32 -28.20 -12.77
N ASP A 16 -5.45 -27.03 -12.15
CA ASP A 16 -4.93 -25.78 -12.73
C ASP A 16 -3.39 -25.76 -12.65
N ASP A 17 -2.74 -25.55 -13.80
CA ASP A 17 -1.29 -25.36 -13.87
C ASP A 17 -0.92 -23.97 -13.36
N ARG A 18 -0.30 -23.92 -12.17
CA ARG A 18 0.13 -22.67 -11.55
C ARG A 18 1.24 -21.97 -12.30
N ASP A 19 1.99 -22.65 -13.17
CA ASP A 19 3.13 -22.08 -13.88
C ASP A 19 2.76 -21.57 -15.27
N HIS A 20 1.50 -21.75 -15.67
CA HIS A 20 0.99 -21.25 -16.94
C HIS A 20 1.11 -19.72 -17.05
N PHE A 21 2.03 -19.25 -17.90
CA PHE A 21 2.44 -17.84 -17.95
C PHE A 21 1.32 -16.88 -18.36
N ALA A 22 0.34 -17.34 -19.16
CA ALA A 22 -0.81 -16.50 -19.53
C ALA A 22 -1.69 -16.07 -18.35
N GLN A 23 -1.58 -16.76 -17.20
CA GLN A 23 -2.26 -16.39 -15.96
C GLN A 23 -1.41 -15.49 -15.06
N LYS A 24 -0.13 -15.28 -15.39
CA LYS A 24 0.76 -14.38 -14.67
C LYS A 24 0.54 -12.95 -15.16
N ARG A 25 0.66 -11.99 -14.24
CA ARG A 25 0.55 -10.56 -14.54
C ARG A 25 1.88 -9.88 -14.22
N LEU A 26 2.42 -9.16 -15.19
CA LEU A 26 3.60 -8.33 -15.01
C LEU A 26 3.16 -6.91 -14.62
N GLU A 27 3.40 -6.54 -13.37
CA GLU A 27 3.17 -5.17 -12.90
C GLU A 27 4.37 -4.31 -13.28
N LEU A 28 4.16 -3.37 -14.21
CA LEU A 28 5.18 -2.40 -14.63
C LEU A 28 5.27 -1.23 -13.63
N SER A 29 6.09 -0.23 -13.94
CA SER A 29 6.32 0.93 -13.07
C SER A 29 5.03 1.70 -12.72
N GLY A 30 4.05 1.79 -13.63
CA GLY A 30 2.81 2.52 -13.42
C GLY A 30 2.00 2.01 -12.22
N PRO A 31 1.51 0.75 -12.24
CA PRO A 31 0.79 0.17 -11.11
C PRO A 31 1.57 0.17 -9.80
N LEU A 32 2.90 -0.06 -9.85
CA LEU A 32 3.77 -0.05 -8.68
C LEU A 32 3.85 1.35 -8.04
N LEU A 33 4.10 2.39 -8.85
CA LEU A 33 4.14 3.78 -8.40
C LEU A 33 2.77 4.26 -7.92
N ALA A 34 1.69 3.86 -8.60
CA ALA A 34 0.33 4.21 -8.19
C ALA A 34 0.00 3.63 -6.80
N SER A 35 0.37 2.37 -6.55
CA SER A 35 0.20 1.73 -5.24
C SER A 35 0.98 2.44 -4.14
N LEU A 36 2.24 2.79 -4.41
CA LEU A 36 3.09 3.54 -3.47
C LEU A 36 2.53 4.93 -3.17
N PHE A 37 2.21 5.69 -4.22
CA PHE A 37 1.65 7.03 -4.10
C PHE A 37 0.35 7.01 -3.30
N ARG A 38 -0.55 6.05 -3.56
CA ARG A 38 -1.80 5.89 -2.82
C ARG A 38 -1.57 5.74 -1.32
N LYS A 39 -0.58 4.94 -0.91
CA LYS A 39 -0.22 4.76 0.51
C LYS A 39 0.32 6.05 1.12
N LEU A 40 1.29 6.70 0.47
CA LEU A 40 1.90 7.94 0.96
C LEU A 40 0.89 9.10 1.02
N PHE A 41 -0.01 9.19 0.05
CA PHE A 41 -1.06 10.20 0.03
C PHE A 41 -2.09 9.96 1.14
N ALA A 42 -2.47 8.71 1.41
CA ALA A 42 -3.33 8.39 2.55
C ALA A 42 -2.69 8.80 3.89
N LYS A 43 -1.37 8.59 4.04
CA LYS A 43 -0.60 9.06 5.20
C LYS A 43 -0.61 10.58 5.31
N LEU A 44 -0.35 11.30 4.21
CA LEU A 44 -0.43 12.76 4.15
C LEU A 44 -1.81 13.28 4.59
N LYS A 45 -2.91 12.68 4.09
CA LYS A 45 -4.27 13.05 4.49
C LYS A 45 -4.50 12.88 6.00
N LYS A 46 -3.99 11.79 6.58
CA LYS A 46 -4.11 11.53 8.02
C LYS A 46 -3.33 12.56 8.83
N GLU A 47 -2.09 12.84 8.43
CA GLU A 47 -1.25 13.87 9.06
C GLU A 47 -1.90 15.26 8.99
N MET A 48 -2.45 15.63 7.83
CA MET A 48 -3.16 16.89 7.62
C MET A 48 -4.38 17.00 8.55
N ARG A 49 -5.20 15.94 8.65
CA ARG A 49 -6.35 15.91 9.58
C ARG A 49 -5.91 16.11 11.02
N THR A 50 -4.87 15.41 11.46
CA THR A 50 -4.34 15.56 12.82
C THR A 50 -3.79 16.97 13.07
N SER A 51 -3.10 17.56 12.09
CA SER A 51 -2.58 18.92 12.21
C SER A 51 -3.70 19.95 12.31
N LEU A 52 -4.73 19.83 11.48
CA LEU A 52 -5.88 20.73 11.51
C LEU A 52 -6.64 20.63 12.83
N GLN A 53 -6.84 19.41 13.34
CA GLN A 53 -7.48 19.21 14.64
C GLN A 53 -6.72 19.94 15.77
N LYS A 54 -5.40 19.81 15.81
CA LYS A 54 -4.56 20.52 16.80
C LYS A 54 -4.68 22.05 16.70
N MET A 55 -4.84 22.59 15.49
CA MET A 55 -5.03 24.03 15.31
C MET A 55 -6.38 24.48 15.86
N VAL A 56 -7.44 23.69 15.64
CA VAL A 56 -8.77 23.93 16.21
C VAL A 56 -8.71 23.89 17.73
N ASP A 57 -8.09 22.86 18.30
CA ASP A 57 -7.99 22.69 19.76
C ASP A 57 -7.19 23.82 20.43
N ALA A 58 -6.22 24.41 19.72
CA ALA A 58 -5.42 25.54 20.18
C ALA A 58 -6.08 26.91 19.94
N GLY A 59 -7.27 26.96 19.31
CA GLY A 59 -7.94 28.21 18.95
C GLY A 59 -7.22 29.02 17.85
N HIS A 60 -6.33 28.39 17.08
CA HIS A 60 -5.65 29.03 15.96
C HIS A 60 -6.54 29.08 14.71
N GLU A 61 -6.36 30.12 13.90
CA GLU A 61 -7.02 30.22 12.60
C GLU A 61 -6.59 29.06 11.69
N ILE A 62 -7.56 28.36 11.11
CA ILE A 62 -7.32 27.19 10.28
C ILE A 62 -6.73 27.63 8.94
N THR A 63 -5.42 27.42 8.75
CA THR A 63 -4.76 27.62 7.44
C THR A 63 -4.44 26.26 6.81
N PRO A 64 -5.19 25.81 5.77
CA PRO A 64 -4.96 24.51 5.13
C PRO A 64 -3.52 24.33 4.62
N SER A 65 -2.92 25.37 4.07
CA SER A 65 -1.54 25.35 3.56
C SER A 65 -0.50 24.98 4.62
N LYS A 66 -0.74 25.33 5.89
CA LYS A 66 0.17 25.00 7.00
C LYS A 66 0.05 23.54 7.44
N ALA A 67 -1.10 22.91 7.22
CA ALA A 67 -1.34 21.52 7.61
C ALA A 67 -0.78 20.50 6.60
N VAL A 68 -0.47 20.93 5.37
CA VAL A 68 0.10 20.05 4.35
C VAL A 68 1.61 19.92 4.57
N ASN A 69 2.08 18.71 4.82
CA ASN A 69 3.51 18.41 4.92
C ASN A 69 4.04 17.76 3.62
N PRO A 70 4.64 18.54 2.69
CA PRO A 70 5.10 17.99 1.41
C PRO A 70 6.24 16.97 1.57
N LYS A 71 6.98 17.02 2.69
CA LYS A 71 8.11 16.11 2.95
C LYS A 71 7.66 14.65 3.04
N THR A 72 6.41 14.39 3.43
CA THR A 72 5.84 13.04 3.53
C THR A 72 5.85 12.33 2.17
N LEU A 73 5.47 13.02 1.10
CA LEU A 73 5.53 12.48 -0.26
C LEU A 73 6.96 12.42 -0.79
N THR A 74 7.70 13.53 -0.73
CA THR A 74 9.05 13.62 -1.31
C THR A 74 10.01 12.62 -0.70
N ARG A 75 10.06 12.50 0.63
CA ARG A 75 10.95 11.55 1.31
C ARG A 75 10.49 10.11 1.11
N GLY A 76 9.18 9.86 1.16
CA GLY A 76 8.63 8.51 0.99
C GLY A 76 8.94 7.94 -0.40
N LEU A 77 8.71 8.74 -1.44
CA LEU A 77 9.04 8.34 -2.82
C LEU A 77 10.56 8.15 -3.01
N LYS A 78 11.37 9.11 -2.56
CA LYS A 78 12.84 9.02 -2.67
C LYS A 78 13.38 7.78 -1.98
N TYR A 79 12.91 7.48 -0.76
CA TYR A 79 13.34 6.31 0.00
C TYR A 79 12.96 5.00 -0.69
N ALA A 80 11.70 4.84 -1.08
CA ALA A 80 11.22 3.59 -1.68
C ALA A 80 11.94 3.27 -3.00
N LEU A 81 12.19 4.30 -3.81
CA LEU A 81 12.92 4.14 -5.07
C LEU A 81 14.43 3.91 -4.84
N ALA A 82 15.04 4.57 -3.86
CA ALA A 82 16.47 4.43 -3.60
C ALA A 82 16.85 3.11 -2.93
N THR A 83 15.94 2.55 -2.10
CA THR A 83 16.23 1.35 -1.29
C THR A 83 15.51 0.10 -1.77
N GLY A 84 14.55 0.23 -2.69
CA GLY A 84 13.68 -0.87 -3.12
C GLY A 84 12.65 -1.28 -2.07
N ASN A 85 12.46 -0.53 -0.99
CA ASN A 85 11.50 -0.84 0.07
C ASN A 85 10.17 -0.08 -0.14
N TRP A 86 9.14 -0.79 -0.61
CA TRP A 86 7.86 -0.22 -1.10
C TRP A 86 6.74 -0.12 -0.04
N GLY A 87 7.09 -0.06 1.25
CA GLY A 87 6.14 -0.09 2.37
C GLY A 87 6.60 0.68 3.61
N ASP A 88 5.76 0.65 4.67
CA ASP A 88 6.13 1.24 5.96
C ASP A 88 7.24 0.42 6.60
N GLN A 89 8.34 1.08 7.00
CA GLN A 89 9.46 0.47 7.72
C GLN A 89 9.03 -0.33 8.96
N GLN A 90 7.89 0.03 9.57
CA GLN A 90 7.39 -0.62 10.78
C GLN A 90 6.98 -2.08 10.56
N ALA A 91 6.55 -2.48 9.36
CA ALA A 91 6.18 -3.87 9.11
C ALA A 91 7.39 -4.82 9.04
N ALA A 92 8.56 -4.32 8.63
CA ALA A 92 9.79 -5.11 8.55
C ALA A 92 10.42 -5.39 9.92
N ALA A 93 10.12 -4.57 10.93
CA ALA A 93 10.64 -4.75 12.30
C ALA A 93 9.78 -5.68 13.19
N GLY A 94 8.65 -6.20 12.67
CA GLY A 94 7.64 -6.88 13.48
C GLY A 94 7.51 -8.39 13.33
N THR A 95 8.27 -9.05 12.45
CA THR A 95 8.05 -10.49 12.14
C THR A 95 8.86 -11.47 13.02
N ASN A 96 9.59 -10.99 14.03
CA ASN A 96 10.20 -11.83 15.07
C ASN A 96 9.38 -11.76 16.37
N ARG A 97 8.23 -12.42 16.39
CA ARG A 97 7.63 -12.94 17.64
C ARG A 97 7.23 -14.39 17.39
N ALA A 98 8.22 -15.26 17.52
CA ALA A 98 7.97 -16.67 17.78
C ALA A 98 7.29 -16.79 19.15
N GLY A 99 6.18 -17.52 19.17
CA GLY A 99 5.40 -17.92 20.32
C GLY A 99 4.53 -19.09 19.89
#